data_AF-A0A9P5B2B3-F1
#
_entry.id   AF-A0A9P5B2B3-F1
#
_cell.length_a   1.000
_cell.length_b   1.000
_cell.length_c   1.000
_cell.angle_alpha   90.00
_cell.angle_beta   90.00
_cell.angle_gamma   90.00
#
_symmetry.space_group_name_H-M   'P 1'
#
loop_
_entity.id
_entity.type
_entity.pdbx_description
1 polymer ?
#
loop_
_entity_poly.entity_id
_entity_poly.type
_entity_poly.pdbx_seq_one_letter_code
_entity_poly.pdbx_strand_id
1 'polypeptide(L)'
;MAAAALQAAGTVIKIAVSSIEKHQADSAAQDRQNQIMSALNGIQDTLRSIQIQQENLADIGMLHSSLTLIETWKNGYPPAVQNNDIDQINSYLQAFNIKGEGGAEYIVQNFFDVLTGLGQVPPGQSGANPLVQVWHDRSYDKMYTPDANGLYTFALKNYLDGFDKALGWMFSRAGFALICHIIALQDLANKTTTPEEVDNEVRQLTGQYTANVNDVFNMAYAHFPPFVKKFKVNYQDEGSNLIHWFRM
;
A
#
# COMPACT_ATOMS: atom_id res chain seq x y z
N MET A 1 -13.37 13.46 1.04
CA MET A 1 -12.06 13.09 1.61
C MET A 1 -11.97 11.57 1.61
N ALA A 2 -11.61 11.03 0.45
CA ALA A 2 -11.05 9.68 0.26
C ALA A 2 -9.68 9.82 -0.41
N ALA A 3 -8.99 10.94 -0.13
CA ALA A 3 -7.93 11.45 -0.96
C ALA A 3 -6.64 10.68 -0.76
N ALA A 4 -6.29 10.27 0.46
CA ALA A 4 -5.01 9.63 0.75
C ALA A 4 -4.97 8.21 0.20
N ALA A 5 -6.03 7.41 0.38
CA ALA A 5 -6.07 6.05 -0.12
C ALA A 5 -6.13 5.99 -1.66
N LEU A 6 -6.97 6.83 -2.27
CA LEU A 6 -7.07 6.94 -3.73
C LEU A 6 -5.78 7.48 -4.34
N GLN A 7 -5.17 8.51 -3.74
CA GLN A 7 -3.89 9.06 -4.21
C GLN A 7 -2.77 8.04 -4.11
N ALA A 8 -2.70 7.26 -3.03
CA ALA A 8 -1.71 6.19 -2.87
C ALA A 8 -1.87 5.12 -3.96
N ALA A 9 -3.09 4.58 -4.11
CA ALA A 9 -3.36 3.56 -5.12
C ALA A 9 -3.12 4.07 -6.54
N GLY A 10 -3.61 5.27 -6.87
CA GLY A 10 -3.44 5.90 -8.18
C GLY A 10 -1.97 6.18 -8.51
N THR A 11 -1.18 6.63 -7.53
CA THR A 11 0.27 6.84 -7.69
C THR A 11 0.98 5.53 -8.02
N VAL A 12 0.67 4.46 -7.28
CA VAL A 12 1.27 3.13 -7.51
C VAL A 12 0.94 2.60 -8.90
N ILE A 13 -0.33 2.67 -9.31
CA ILE A 13 -0.76 2.21 -10.65
C ILE A 13 -0.06 3.03 -11.74
N LYS A 14 0.00 4.36 -11.59
CA LYS A 14 0.67 5.23 -12.56
C LYS A 14 2.15 4.88 -12.71
N ILE A 15 2.84 4.65 -11.59
CA ILE A 15 4.24 4.24 -11.59
C ILE A 15 4.40 2.90 -12.31
N ALA A 16 3.59 1.90 -11.98
CA ALA A 16 3.68 0.58 -12.60
C ALA A 16 3.45 0.63 -14.11
N VAL A 17 2.43 1.37 -14.57
CA VAL A 17 2.16 1.57 -16.01
C VAL A 17 3.31 2.28 -16.72
N SER A 18 3.84 3.35 -16.13
CA SER A 18 5.01 4.06 -16.68
C SER A 18 6.25 3.18 -16.76
N SER A 19 6.43 2.24 -15.83
CA SER A 19 7.52 1.26 -15.86
C SER A 19 7.37 0.25 -17.01
N ILE A 20 6.15 -0.12 -17.40
CA ILE A 20 5.88 -0.97 -18.57
C ILE A 20 6.20 -0.21 -19.86
N GLU A 21 5.62 0.98 -20.05
CA GLU A 21 5.77 1.76 -21.30
C GLU A 21 7.23 2.10 -21.61
N LYS A 22 8.07 2.26 -20.59
CA LYS A 22 9.50 2.58 -20.75
C LYS A 22 10.40 1.35 -20.89
N HIS A 23 10.01 0.20 -20.35
CA HIS A 23 10.70 -1.06 -20.63
C HIS A 23 10.67 -1.38 -22.14
N GLN A 24 9.60 -0.95 -22.82
CA GLN A 24 9.49 -1.01 -24.28
C GLN A 24 10.39 -0.01 -25.03
N ALA A 25 10.94 1.01 -24.35
CA ALA A 25 11.59 2.17 -24.97
C ALA A 25 13.12 2.28 -24.77
N ASP A 26 13.72 1.79 -23.66
CA ASP A 26 15.13 2.10 -23.32
C ASP A 26 16.08 0.90 -23.08
N SER A 27 17.31 1.09 -23.58
CA SER A 27 18.50 0.23 -23.45
C SER A 27 19.64 0.94 -22.67
N ALA A 28 19.51 1.14 -21.35
CA ALA A 28 20.67 1.38 -20.47
C ALA A 28 20.31 1.09 -18.99
N ALA A 29 21.18 0.38 -18.26
CA ALA A 29 20.95 0.04 -16.85
C ALA A 29 20.86 1.28 -15.92
N GLN A 30 21.54 2.37 -16.28
CA GLN A 30 21.62 3.59 -15.45
C GLN A 30 20.33 4.43 -15.47
N ASP A 31 19.69 4.57 -16.63
CA ASP A 31 18.41 5.27 -16.74
C ASP A 31 17.29 4.50 -16.03
N ARG A 32 17.34 3.17 -16.06
CA ARG A 32 16.46 2.31 -15.26
C ARG A 32 16.65 2.55 -13.76
N GLN A 33 17.88 2.61 -13.27
CA GLN A 33 18.17 2.87 -11.85
C GLN A 33 17.68 4.25 -11.36
N ASN A 34 17.85 5.31 -12.16
CA ASN A 34 17.36 6.65 -11.81
C ASN A 34 15.83 6.69 -11.71
N GLN A 35 15.15 5.99 -12.61
CA GLN A 35 13.69 5.89 -12.60
C GLN A 35 13.17 5.10 -11.40
N ILE A 36 13.86 4.01 -11.03
CA ILE A 36 13.59 3.25 -9.81
C ILE A 36 13.64 4.15 -8.58
N MET A 37 14.72 4.92 -8.44
CA MET A 37 14.84 5.85 -7.31
C MET A 37 13.75 6.91 -7.31
N SER A 38 13.37 7.43 -8.48
CA SER A 38 12.26 8.39 -8.59
C SER A 38 10.91 7.80 -8.19
N ALA A 39 10.61 6.57 -8.62
CA ALA A 39 9.37 5.86 -8.28
C ALA A 39 9.27 5.58 -6.77
N LEU A 40 10.36 5.06 -6.19
CA LEU A 40 10.45 4.79 -4.75
C LEU A 40 10.34 6.07 -3.93
N ASN A 41 10.98 7.16 -4.37
CA ASN A 41 10.86 8.46 -3.72
C ASN A 41 9.42 8.98 -3.76
N GLY A 42 8.70 8.83 -4.89
CA GLY A 42 7.28 9.21 -4.99
C GLY A 42 6.39 8.42 -4.01
N ILE A 43 6.62 7.12 -3.84
CA ILE A 43 5.91 6.31 -2.84
C ILE A 43 6.32 6.71 -1.42
N GLN A 44 7.60 7.02 -1.18
CA GLN A 44 8.06 7.48 0.13
C GLN A 44 7.50 8.86 0.52
N ASP A 45 7.38 9.77 -0.44
CA ASP A 45 6.76 11.08 -0.21
C ASP A 45 5.27 10.92 0.07
N THR A 46 4.61 10.00 -0.64
CA THR A 46 3.23 9.61 -0.33
C THR A 46 3.14 9.04 1.09
N LEU A 47 4.02 8.13 1.48
CA LEU A 47 4.09 7.59 2.85
C LEU A 47 4.39 8.66 3.91
N ARG A 48 5.26 9.65 3.62
CA ARG A 48 5.58 10.75 4.55
C ARG A 48 4.43 11.74 4.71
N SER A 49 3.71 12.03 3.62
CA SER A 49 2.52 12.88 3.64
C SER A 49 1.34 12.22 4.36
N ILE A 50 1.27 10.88 4.35
CA ILE A 50 0.35 10.10 5.15
C ILE A 50 0.93 9.95 6.57
N GLN A 51 0.73 10.95 7.43
CA GLN A 51 1.06 10.83 8.85
C GLN A 51 0.24 9.72 9.50
N ILE A 52 0.89 8.58 9.80
CA ILE A 52 0.38 7.56 10.71
C ILE A 52 1.14 7.67 12.03
N GLN A 53 0.42 8.01 13.09
CA GLN A 53 0.91 7.81 14.45
C GLN A 53 1.12 6.30 14.66
N GLN A 54 2.24 5.93 15.29
CA GLN A 54 2.71 4.56 15.56
C GLN A 54 1.70 3.61 16.27
N GLU A 55 0.47 4.05 16.54
CA GLU A 55 -0.63 3.32 17.20
C GLU A 55 -1.03 2.01 16.48
N ASN A 56 -0.63 1.81 15.22
CA ASN A 56 -1.03 0.67 14.39
C ASN A 56 -0.08 -0.55 14.43
N LEU A 57 1.07 -0.47 15.12
CA LEU A 57 2.11 -1.52 15.06
C LEU A 57 1.68 -2.89 15.63
N ALA A 58 0.83 -2.91 16.66
CA ALA A 58 0.35 -4.16 17.26
C ALA A 58 -0.58 -4.94 16.32
N ASP A 59 -1.46 -4.25 15.61
CA ASP A 59 -2.49 -4.87 14.75
C ASP A 59 -1.91 -5.39 13.42
N ILE A 60 -0.76 -4.85 13.02
CA ILE A 60 -0.01 -5.27 11.84
C ILE A 60 1.06 -6.31 12.15
N GLY A 61 1.03 -6.94 13.33
CA GLY A 61 1.98 -7.99 13.71
C GLY A 61 2.07 -9.13 12.68
N MET A 62 0.96 -9.45 12.01
CA MET A 62 0.89 -10.42 10.90
C MET A 62 1.69 -10.01 9.65
N LEU A 63 2.04 -8.73 9.53
CA LEU A 63 2.80 -8.16 8.43
C LEU A 63 4.27 -7.94 8.80
N HIS A 64 4.70 -8.31 10.01
CA HIS A 64 6.04 -7.99 10.51
C HIS A 64 7.15 -8.46 9.57
N SER A 65 7.08 -9.70 9.08
CA SER A 65 8.05 -10.26 8.14
C SER A 65 8.05 -9.50 6.80
N SER A 66 6.86 -9.22 6.25
CA SER A 66 6.69 -8.44 5.01
C SER A 66 7.24 -7.02 5.13
N LEU A 67 6.97 -6.34 6.24
CA LEU A 67 7.45 -4.99 6.52
C LEU A 67 8.97 -4.96 6.71
N THR A 68 9.52 -5.96 7.41
CA THR A 68 10.97 -6.08 7.61
C THR A 68 11.70 -6.25 6.29
N LEU A 69 11.18 -7.06 5.36
CA LEU A 69 11.80 -7.24 4.05
C LEU A 69 11.77 -5.94 3.24
N ILE A 70 10.62 -5.26 3.21
CA ILE A 70 10.47 -3.96 2.56
C ILE A 70 11.46 -2.94 3.12
N GLU A 71 11.63 -2.87 4.44
CA GLU A 71 12.53 -1.91 5.08
C GLU A 71 14.00 -2.26 4.84
N THR A 72 14.35 -3.54 4.87
CA THR A 72 15.69 -4.02 4.53
C THR A 72 16.06 -3.62 3.11
N TRP A 73 15.17 -3.89 2.15
CA TRP A 73 15.40 -3.54 0.75
C TRP A 73 15.45 -2.03 0.54
N LYS A 74 14.48 -1.28 1.10
CA LYS A 74 14.42 0.18 1.02
C LYS A 74 15.71 0.85 1.47
N ASN A 75 16.31 0.32 2.55
CA ASN A 75 17.49 0.92 3.15
C ASN A 75 18.80 0.40 2.52
N GLY A 76 18.81 -0.85 2.05
CA GLY A 76 20.02 -1.53 1.56
C GLY A 76 20.25 -1.46 0.05
N TYR A 77 19.18 -1.46 -0.76
CA TYR A 77 19.29 -1.50 -2.22
C TYR A 77 19.89 -0.22 -2.82
N PRO A 78 19.45 1.01 -2.45
CA PRO A 78 20.03 2.22 -3.04
C PRO A 78 21.53 2.39 -2.77
N PRO A 79 22.06 2.17 -1.54
CA PRO A 79 23.50 2.17 -1.31
C PRO A 79 24.25 1.10 -2.11
N ALA A 80 23.69 -0.12 -2.23
CA ALA A 80 24.31 -1.18 -3.03
C ALA A 80 24.45 -0.77 -4.51
N VAL A 81 23.40 -0.15 -5.07
CA VAL A 81 23.43 0.42 -6.42
C VAL A 81 24.47 1.53 -6.54
N GLN A 82 24.51 2.48 -5.61
CA GLN A 82 25.48 3.59 -5.62
C GLN A 82 26.93 3.10 -5.57
N ASN A 83 27.19 2.03 -4.82
CA ASN A 83 28.52 1.45 -4.67
C ASN A 83 28.86 0.41 -5.75
N ASN A 84 27.94 0.14 -6.68
CA ASN A 84 28.05 -0.92 -7.69
C ASN A 84 28.35 -2.30 -7.07
N ASP A 85 27.77 -2.59 -5.90
CA ASP A 85 27.90 -3.86 -5.19
C ASP A 85 26.95 -4.90 -5.81
N ILE A 86 27.46 -5.58 -6.84
CA ILE A 86 26.69 -6.53 -7.65
C ILE A 86 26.12 -7.68 -6.82
N ASP A 87 26.85 -8.16 -5.81
CA ASP A 87 26.41 -9.28 -4.96
C ASP A 87 25.23 -8.85 -4.08
N GLN A 88 25.29 -7.67 -3.48
CA GLN A 88 24.15 -7.13 -2.72
C GLN A 88 22.95 -6.81 -3.62
N ILE A 89 23.18 -6.20 -4.77
CA ILE A 89 22.11 -5.91 -5.75
C ILE A 89 21.38 -7.21 -6.10
N ASN A 90 22.11 -8.27 -6.47
CA ASN A 90 21.51 -9.56 -6.79
C ASN A 90 20.76 -10.18 -5.60
N SER A 91 21.30 -10.09 -4.39
CA SER A 91 20.62 -10.58 -3.18
C SER A 91 19.29 -9.88 -2.94
N TYR A 92 19.23 -8.55 -3.10
CA TYR A 92 18.01 -7.78 -2.92
C TYR A 92 16.96 -8.04 -4.01
N LEU A 93 17.39 -8.23 -5.26
CA LEU A 93 16.50 -8.59 -6.36
C LEU A 93 15.95 -10.00 -6.20
N GLN A 94 16.80 -10.96 -5.80
CA GLN A 94 16.37 -12.33 -5.51
C GLN A 94 15.31 -12.36 -4.40
N ALA A 95 15.48 -11.59 -3.33
CA ALA A 95 14.52 -11.55 -2.24
C ALA A 95 13.07 -11.22 -2.69
N PHE A 96 12.90 -10.38 -3.71
CA PHE A 96 11.59 -10.04 -4.26
C PHE A 96 11.15 -10.94 -5.43
N ASN A 97 12.05 -11.70 -6.04
CA ASN A 97 11.78 -12.60 -7.16
C ASN A 97 11.57 -14.08 -6.76
N ILE A 98 11.76 -14.43 -5.48
CA ILE A 98 11.51 -15.79 -4.98
C ILE A 98 10.00 -16.11 -5.09
N LYS A 99 9.66 -17.35 -5.47
CA LYS A 99 8.29 -17.87 -5.40
C LYS A 99 7.98 -18.38 -3.99
N GLY A 100 6.76 -18.17 -3.49
CA GLY A 100 6.32 -18.64 -2.16
C GLY A 100 6.37 -17.57 -1.07
N GLU A 101 6.32 -17.97 0.21
CA GLU A 101 6.06 -17.11 1.40
C GLU A 101 7.12 -16.02 1.70
N GLY A 102 8.15 -15.88 0.86
CA GLY A 102 9.14 -14.79 0.94
C GLY A 102 9.17 -13.87 -0.27
N GLY A 103 8.39 -14.18 -1.31
CA GLY A 103 8.34 -13.46 -2.57
C GLY A 103 7.52 -12.19 -2.52
N ALA A 104 7.74 -11.28 -3.47
CA ALA A 104 6.98 -10.04 -3.51
C ALA A 104 5.49 -10.24 -3.81
N GLU A 105 5.14 -11.20 -4.68
CA GLU A 105 3.74 -11.53 -4.99
C GLU A 105 3.00 -11.95 -3.71
N TYR A 106 3.60 -12.85 -2.92
CA TYR A 106 3.10 -13.23 -1.62
C TYR A 106 3.01 -12.03 -0.68
N ILE A 107 4.04 -11.18 -0.63
CA ILE A 107 4.06 -10.00 0.24
C ILE A 107 2.93 -9.03 -0.11
N VAL A 108 2.76 -8.72 -1.39
CA VAL A 108 1.67 -7.86 -1.89
C VAL A 108 0.32 -8.45 -1.50
N GLN A 109 0.11 -9.74 -1.76
CA GLN A 109 -1.13 -10.41 -1.42
C GLN A 109 -1.37 -10.47 0.09
N ASN A 110 -0.35 -10.73 0.90
CA ASN A 110 -0.43 -10.78 2.36
C ASN A 110 -0.94 -9.45 2.95
N PHE A 111 -0.56 -8.30 2.38
CA PHE A 111 -1.15 -7.01 2.79
C PHE A 111 -2.67 -7.00 2.59
N PHE A 112 -3.15 -7.44 1.43
CA PHE A 112 -4.59 -7.45 1.13
C PHE A 112 -5.36 -8.53 1.90
N ASP A 113 -4.74 -9.68 2.12
CA ASP A 113 -5.31 -10.76 2.93
C ASP A 113 -5.48 -10.31 4.38
N VAL A 114 -4.48 -9.65 4.96
CA VAL A 114 -4.59 -9.09 6.32
C VAL A 114 -5.65 -7.99 6.39
N LEU A 115 -5.77 -7.13 5.38
CA LEU A 115 -6.83 -6.13 5.31
C LEU A 115 -8.23 -6.76 5.33
N THR A 116 -8.40 -7.83 4.57
CA THR A 116 -9.71 -8.46 4.32
C THR A 116 -10.04 -9.62 5.27
N GLY A 117 -9.13 -9.98 6.18
CA GLY A 117 -9.32 -11.08 7.14
C GLY A 117 -9.06 -12.47 6.55
N LEU A 118 -8.36 -12.54 5.41
CA LEU A 118 -7.92 -13.77 4.76
C LEU A 118 -6.46 -14.13 5.11
N GLY A 119 -5.76 -13.30 5.90
CA GLY A 119 -4.36 -13.51 6.30
C GLY A 119 -4.17 -14.75 7.17
N GLN A 120 -2.97 -15.35 7.13
CA GLN A 120 -2.62 -16.47 8.00
C GLN A 120 -2.71 -16.04 9.47
N VAL A 121 -3.68 -16.60 10.19
CA VAL A 121 -3.86 -16.38 11.63
C VAL A 121 -2.78 -17.16 12.38
N PRO A 122 -2.06 -16.56 13.35
CA PRO A 122 -1.17 -17.32 14.23
C PRO A 122 -1.91 -18.49 14.89
N PRO A 123 -1.30 -19.69 15.02
CA PRO A 123 -1.96 -20.83 15.64
C PRO A 123 -2.47 -20.48 17.05
N GLY A 124 -3.76 -20.69 17.31
CA GLY A 124 -4.39 -20.44 18.61
C GLY A 124 -5.22 -19.17 18.73
N GLN A 125 -5.33 -18.35 17.67
CA GLN A 125 -6.30 -17.24 17.61
C GLN A 125 -7.48 -17.62 16.71
N SER A 126 -8.71 -17.43 17.20
CA SER A 126 -9.94 -17.57 16.43
C SER A 126 -10.08 -16.36 15.51
N GLY A 127 -9.99 -16.57 14.20
CA GLY A 127 -10.36 -15.64 13.12
C GLY A 127 -9.76 -14.24 13.26
N ALA A 128 -8.67 -13.94 12.56
CA ALA A 128 -8.17 -12.57 12.52
C ALA A 128 -9.29 -11.65 11.99
N ASN A 129 -9.79 -10.76 12.84
CA ASN A 129 -10.73 -9.72 12.39
C ASN A 129 -10.07 -8.96 11.24
N PRO A 130 -10.78 -8.72 10.12
CA PRO A 130 -10.24 -7.92 9.03
C PRO A 130 -9.64 -6.62 9.56
N LEU A 131 -8.40 -6.30 9.20
CA LEU A 131 -7.74 -5.09 9.71
C LEU A 131 -8.52 -3.82 9.30
N VAL A 132 -9.24 -3.88 8.17
CA VAL A 132 -10.23 -2.88 7.76
C VAL A 132 -11.27 -2.61 8.85
N GLN A 133 -11.79 -3.65 9.50
CA GLN A 133 -12.78 -3.51 10.57
C GLN A 133 -12.15 -2.92 11.84
N VAL A 134 -10.96 -3.38 12.23
CA VAL A 134 -10.24 -2.84 13.41
C VAL A 134 -9.96 -1.34 13.24
N TRP A 135 -9.55 -0.92 12.04
CA TRP A 135 -9.31 0.48 11.73
C TRP A 135 -10.59 1.31 11.64
N HIS A 136 -11.71 0.72 11.25
CA HIS A 136 -13.01 1.36 11.37
C HIS A 136 -13.34 1.68 12.82
N ASP A 137 -13.27 0.69 13.71
CA ASP A 137 -13.62 0.83 15.12
C ASP A 137 -12.75 1.91 15.80
N ARG A 138 -11.42 1.86 15.58
CA ARG A 138 -10.51 2.88 16.13
C ARG A 138 -10.72 4.28 15.55
N SER A 139 -10.99 4.36 14.26
CA SER A 139 -11.25 5.67 13.64
C SER A 139 -12.58 6.22 14.13
N TYR A 140 -13.56 5.35 14.42
CA TYR A 140 -14.84 5.73 14.99
C TYR A 140 -14.66 6.32 16.39
N ASP A 141 -13.74 5.81 17.21
CA ASP A 141 -13.40 6.43 18.51
C ASP A 141 -12.90 7.88 18.34
N LYS A 142 -12.14 8.15 17.27
CA LYS A 142 -11.63 9.51 16.96
C LYS A 142 -12.75 10.51 16.64
N MET A 143 -13.93 10.02 16.29
CA MET A 143 -15.13 10.84 16.12
C MET A 143 -15.60 11.52 17.42
N TYR A 144 -15.28 10.92 18.57
CA TYR A 144 -15.67 11.35 19.91
C TYR A 144 -14.50 11.99 20.66
N THR A 145 -13.51 12.55 19.97
CA THR A 145 -12.38 13.20 20.63
C THR A 145 -12.77 14.62 21.06
N PRO A 146 -12.57 15.02 22.34
CA PRO A 146 -12.77 16.39 22.76
C PRO A 146 -11.76 17.32 22.06
N ASP A 147 -12.19 18.55 21.75
CA ASP A 147 -11.30 19.59 21.27
C ASP A 147 -10.34 20.05 22.38
N ALA A 148 -9.44 20.99 22.04
CA ALA A 148 -8.45 21.51 22.98
C ALA A 148 -9.05 22.17 24.24
N ASN A 149 -10.35 22.46 24.24
CA ASN A 149 -11.08 23.06 25.36
C ASN A 149 -11.95 22.04 26.11
N GLY A 150 -11.83 20.73 25.81
CA GLY A 150 -12.62 19.69 26.44
C GLY A 150 -14.04 19.53 25.88
N LEU A 151 -14.38 20.23 24.78
CA LEU A 151 -15.70 20.12 24.15
C LEU A 151 -15.68 19.00 23.12
N TYR A 152 -16.59 18.03 23.28
CA TYR A 152 -16.77 16.96 22.32
C TYR A 152 -17.37 17.52 21.02
N THR A 153 -16.59 17.46 19.95
CA THR A 153 -17.07 17.78 18.60
C THR A 153 -17.20 16.49 17.81
N PHE A 154 -18.41 16.18 17.36
CA PHE A 154 -18.67 15.04 16.49
C PHE A 154 -18.10 15.32 15.10
N ALA A 155 -16.85 14.95 14.90
CA ALA A 155 -16.11 15.25 13.69
C ALA A 155 -16.08 14.03 12.76
N LEU A 156 -17.10 13.91 11.90
CA LEU A 156 -17.11 12.92 10.81
C LEU A 156 -15.83 12.99 9.97
N LYS A 157 -15.28 14.20 9.81
CA LYS A 157 -13.98 14.45 9.20
C LYS A 157 -12.84 13.68 9.88
N ASN A 158 -12.76 13.65 11.22
CA ASN A 158 -11.65 12.99 11.93
C ASN A 158 -11.71 11.47 11.77
N TYR A 159 -12.93 10.91 11.79
CA TYR A 159 -13.16 9.50 11.49
C TYR A 159 -12.67 9.16 10.07
N LEU A 160 -13.18 9.87 9.06
CA LEU A 160 -12.87 9.60 7.66
C LEU A 160 -11.40 9.83 7.34
N ASP A 161 -10.78 10.90 7.86
CA ASP A 161 -9.37 11.20 7.64
C ASP A 161 -8.46 10.15 8.29
N GLY A 162 -8.79 9.71 9.52
CA GLY A 162 -8.00 8.69 10.21
C GLY A 162 -8.04 7.36 9.46
N PHE A 163 -9.23 6.94 9.03
CA PHE A 163 -9.42 5.69 8.32
C PHE A 163 -8.80 5.71 6.92
N ASP A 164 -8.99 6.80 6.16
CA ASP A 164 -8.46 6.94 4.80
C ASP A 164 -6.93 6.98 4.79
N LYS A 165 -6.30 7.61 5.79
CA LYS A 165 -4.85 7.56 5.96
C LYS A 165 -4.34 6.16 6.26
N ALA A 166 -5.07 5.39 7.09
CA ALA A 166 -4.68 4.01 7.41
C ALA A 166 -4.68 3.13 6.15
N LEU A 167 -5.75 3.19 5.34
CA LEU A 167 -5.82 2.49 4.06
C LEU A 167 -4.75 2.96 3.08
N GLY A 168 -4.53 4.27 2.95
CA GLY A 168 -3.51 4.82 2.05
C GLY A 168 -2.09 4.39 2.41
N TRP A 169 -1.76 4.26 3.70
CA TRP A 169 -0.47 3.72 4.12
C TRP A 169 -0.32 2.25 3.73
N MET A 170 -1.36 1.45 3.92
CA MET A 170 -1.33 0.03 3.60
C MET A 170 -1.17 -0.20 2.10
N PHE A 171 -1.93 0.52 1.27
CA PHE A 171 -1.77 0.51 -0.18
C PHE A 171 -0.38 0.98 -0.60
N SER A 172 0.16 2.00 0.05
CA SER A 172 1.53 2.46 -0.25
C SER A 172 2.59 1.41 0.07
N ARG A 173 2.44 0.62 1.15
CA ARG A 173 3.37 -0.48 1.50
C ARG A 173 3.24 -1.66 0.54
N ALA A 174 2.02 -2.09 0.23
CA ALA A 174 1.77 -3.12 -0.78
C ALA A 174 2.30 -2.69 -2.16
N GLY A 175 2.02 -1.44 -2.55
CA GLY A 175 2.51 -0.85 -3.79
C GLY A 175 4.03 -0.75 -3.85
N PHE A 176 4.69 -0.42 -2.74
CA PHE A 176 6.15 -0.46 -2.67
C PHE A 176 6.69 -1.86 -2.98
N ALA A 177 6.11 -2.91 -2.40
CA ALA A 177 6.50 -4.30 -2.68
C ALA A 177 6.26 -4.69 -4.14
N LEU A 178 5.12 -4.27 -4.72
CA LEU A 178 4.83 -4.46 -6.14
C LEU A 178 5.93 -3.81 -7.02
N ILE A 179 6.30 -2.56 -6.75
CA ILE A 179 7.36 -1.90 -7.52
C ILE A 179 8.70 -2.63 -7.37
N CYS A 180 9.05 -3.09 -6.17
CA CYS A 180 10.27 -3.90 -5.96
C CYS A 180 10.25 -5.19 -6.81
N HIS A 181 9.08 -5.82 -6.95
CA HIS A 181 8.93 -7.01 -7.79
C HIS A 181 9.10 -6.69 -9.28
N ILE A 182 8.44 -5.64 -9.77
CA ILE A 182 8.56 -5.19 -11.16
C ILE A 182 10.02 -4.94 -11.52
N ILE A 183 10.78 -4.33 -10.60
CA ILE A 183 12.22 -4.09 -10.77
C ILE A 183 12.99 -5.41 -10.88
N ALA A 184 12.70 -6.37 -10.00
CA ALA A 184 13.35 -7.66 -10.03
C ALA A 184 13.07 -8.45 -11.31
N LEU A 185 11.82 -8.42 -11.80
CA LEU A 185 11.43 -9.01 -13.08
C LEU A 185 12.15 -8.35 -14.27
N GLN A 186 12.23 -7.02 -14.29
CA GLN A 186 12.92 -6.26 -15.33
C GLN A 186 14.43 -6.53 -15.34
N ASP A 187 15.05 -6.74 -14.18
CA ASP A 187 16.46 -7.18 -14.13
C ASP A 187 16.63 -8.59 -14.68
N LEU A 188 15.70 -9.51 -14.38
CA LEU A 188 15.70 -10.88 -14.89
C LEU A 188 15.50 -10.94 -16.42
N ALA A 189 14.69 -10.04 -16.99
CA ALA A 189 14.53 -9.91 -18.45
C ALA A 189 15.87 -9.73 -19.17
N ASN A 190 16.79 -8.97 -18.57
CA ASN A 190 18.13 -8.78 -19.15
C ASN A 190 18.99 -10.05 -19.11
N LYS A 191 18.59 -11.08 -18.36
CA LYS A 191 19.41 -12.26 -18.05
C LYS A 191 18.84 -13.56 -18.63
N THR A 192 17.52 -13.77 -18.63
CA THR A 192 16.95 -15.10 -18.94
C THR A 192 15.54 -15.12 -19.55
N THR A 193 14.84 -13.98 -19.64
CA THR A 193 13.40 -13.92 -19.98
C THR A 193 13.15 -12.86 -21.05
N THR A 194 12.12 -13.00 -21.88
CA THR A 194 11.83 -12.00 -22.92
C THR A 194 11.18 -10.74 -22.35
N PRO A 195 11.34 -9.57 -23.00
CA PRO A 195 10.66 -8.36 -22.57
C PRO A 195 9.12 -8.47 -22.55
N GLU A 196 8.55 -9.25 -23.49
CA GLU A 196 7.10 -9.47 -23.60
C GLU A 196 6.55 -10.30 -22.44
N GLU A 197 7.28 -11.33 -22.01
CA GLU A 197 6.90 -12.13 -20.82
C GLU A 197 6.87 -11.26 -19.56
N VAL A 198 7.88 -10.40 -19.38
CA VAL A 198 7.93 -9.46 -18.26
C VAL A 198 6.80 -8.44 -18.33
N ASP A 199 6.51 -7.87 -19.50
CA ASP A 199 5.39 -6.94 -19.67
C ASP A 199 4.05 -7.59 -19.31
N ASN A 200 3.82 -8.83 -19.72
CA ASN A 200 2.60 -9.57 -19.40
C ASN A 200 2.47 -9.81 -17.89
N GLU A 201 3.55 -10.21 -17.23
CA GLU A 201 3.57 -10.44 -15.78
C GLU A 201 3.35 -9.14 -15.00
N VAL A 202 3.99 -8.04 -15.40
CA VAL A 202 3.79 -6.73 -14.78
C VAL A 202 2.35 -6.24 -14.95
N ARG A 203 1.72 -6.43 -16.13
CA ARG A 203 0.30 -6.11 -16.33
C ARG A 203 -0.61 -6.95 -15.44
N GLN A 204 -0.35 -8.25 -15.35
CA GLN A 204 -1.12 -9.15 -14.49
C GLN A 204 -1.06 -8.71 -13.02
N LEU A 205 0.15 -8.49 -12.49
CA LEU A 205 0.35 -8.08 -11.10
C LEU A 205 -0.27 -6.71 -10.80
N THR A 206 -0.15 -5.76 -11.72
CA THR A 206 -0.78 -4.43 -11.58
C THR A 206 -2.31 -4.54 -11.61
N GLY A 207 -2.85 -5.42 -12.45
CA GLY A 207 -4.29 -5.73 -12.51
C GLY A 207 -4.80 -6.35 -11.21
N GLN A 208 -4.08 -7.34 -10.66
CA GLN A 208 -4.40 -7.97 -9.38
C GLN A 208 -4.35 -6.97 -8.22
N TYR A 209 -3.31 -6.14 -8.15
CA TYR A 209 -3.21 -5.07 -7.16
C TYR A 209 -4.42 -4.12 -7.24
N THR A 210 -4.83 -3.73 -8.45
CA THR A 210 -5.99 -2.86 -8.66
C THR A 210 -7.30 -3.52 -8.22
N ALA A 211 -7.48 -4.81 -8.53
CA ALA A 211 -8.64 -5.58 -8.09
C ALA A 211 -8.70 -5.66 -6.56
N ASN A 212 -7.58 -6.00 -5.92
CA ASN A 212 -7.48 -6.08 -4.47
C ASN A 212 -7.77 -4.73 -3.77
N VAL A 213 -7.28 -3.62 -4.33
CA VAL A 213 -7.62 -2.27 -3.82
C VAL A 213 -9.12 -2.02 -3.89
N ASN A 214 -9.77 -2.37 -4.99
CA ASN A 214 -11.21 -2.20 -5.15
C ASN A 214 -11.99 -3.07 -4.17
N ASP A 215 -11.55 -4.31 -3.93
CA ASP A 215 -12.17 -5.20 -2.94
C ASP A 215 -12.05 -4.65 -1.51
N VAL A 216 -10.88 -4.09 -1.15
CA VAL A 216 -10.71 -3.39 0.12
C VAL A 216 -11.64 -2.18 0.21
N PHE A 217 -11.80 -1.38 -0.84
CA PHE A 217 -12.74 -0.26 -0.83
C PHE A 217 -14.20 -0.72 -0.69
N ASN A 218 -14.59 -1.81 -1.35
CA ASN A 218 -15.92 -2.40 -1.22
C ASN A 218 -16.19 -2.88 0.21
N MET A 219 -15.22 -3.58 0.80
CA MET A 219 -15.29 -4.03 2.20
C MET A 219 -15.33 -2.84 3.16
N ALA A 220 -14.43 -1.87 2.99
CA ALA A 220 -14.40 -0.65 3.78
C ALA A 220 -15.74 0.09 3.74
N TYR A 221 -16.36 0.20 2.56
CA TYR A 221 -17.69 0.78 2.42
C TYR A 221 -18.78 -0.04 3.13
N ALA A 222 -18.73 -1.38 3.02
CA ALA A 222 -19.69 -2.25 3.66
C ALA A 222 -19.71 -2.04 5.19
N HIS A 223 -18.54 -1.86 5.79
CA HIS A 223 -18.37 -1.61 7.23
C HIS A 223 -18.70 -0.19 7.69
N PHE A 224 -18.92 0.79 6.79
CA PHE A 224 -19.34 2.13 7.21
C PHE A 224 -20.67 2.08 8.00
N PRO A 225 -20.77 2.80 9.14
CA PRO A 225 -22.03 2.96 9.84
C PRO A 225 -23.12 3.56 8.94
N PRO A 226 -24.41 3.21 9.13
CA PRO A 226 -25.50 3.68 8.27
C PRO A 226 -25.60 5.21 8.15
N PHE A 227 -25.26 5.94 9.22
CA PHE A 227 -25.29 7.40 9.18
C PHE A 227 -24.16 7.98 8.30
N VAL A 228 -23.01 7.31 8.19
CA VAL A 228 -21.88 7.74 7.34
C VAL A 228 -22.25 7.56 5.87
N LYS A 229 -22.93 6.47 5.53
CA LYS A 229 -23.42 6.18 4.17
C LYS A 229 -24.40 7.23 3.63
N LYS A 230 -25.05 8.01 4.50
CA LYS A 230 -25.85 9.17 4.09
C LYS A 230 -25.02 10.31 3.51
N PHE A 231 -23.74 10.39 3.88
CA PHE A 231 -22.81 11.44 3.44
C PHE A 231 -21.74 10.94 2.45
N LYS A 232 -21.50 9.63 2.39
CA LYS A 232 -20.68 8.95 1.38
C LYS A 232 -21.52 7.86 0.71
N VAL A 233 -22.03 8.10 -0.50
CA VAL A 233 -22.88 7.14 -1.24
C VAL A 233 -22.06 5.97 -1.76
N ASN A 234 -20.76 6.20 -2.02
CA ASN A 234 -19.74 5.18 -2.16
C ASN A 234 -18.43 5.61 -1.45
N TYR A 235 -17.43 4.72 -1.37
CA TYR A 235 -16.15 5.05 -0.73
C TYR A 235 -15.40 6.16 -1.46
N GLN A 236 -15.45 6.18 -2.80
CA GLN A 236 -14.63 7.04 -3.64
C GLN A 236 -15.21 8.46 -3.81
N ASP A 237 -16.44 8.71 -3.35
CA ASP A 237 -17.09 10.02 -3.45
C ASP A 237 -16.26 11.13 -2.79
N GLU A 238 -15.98 12.16 -3.58
CA GLU A 238 -15.38 13.43 -3.17
C GLU A 238 -16.46 14.52 -3.12
N GLY A 239 -16.63 15.21 -1.98
CA GLY A 239 -17.65 16.25 -1.83
C GLY A 239 -17.57 17.04 -0.53
N SER A 240 -18.07 18.29 -0.57
CA SER A 240 -18.07 19.29 0.51
C SER A 240 -19.03 18.96 1.68
N ASN A 241 -19.94 18.01 1.50
CA ASN A 241 -20.92 17.57 2.50
C ASN A 241 -20.27 16.91 3.74
N LEU A 242 -19.00 16.55 3.65
CA LEU A 242 -18.22 15.92 4.73
C LEU A 242 -17.63 16.93 5.74
N ILE A 243 -17.72 18.23 5.44
CA ILE A 243 -17.28 19.32 6.32
C ILE A 243 -18.42 19.72 7.28
N HIS A 244 -19.62 19.17 7.13
CA HIS A 244 -20.78 19.60 7.90
C HIS A 244 -20.68 19.10 9.34
N TRP A 245 -20.57 20.07 10.25
CA TRP A 245 -20.48 19.89 11.69
C TRP A 245 -21.82 19.35 12.20
N PHE A 246 -21.82 18.17 12.81
CA PHE A 246 -22.97 17.76 13.61
C PHE A 246 -22.73 18.26 15.03
N ARG A 247 -23.36 19.40 15.38
CA ARG A 247 -23.64 19.68 16.79
C ARG A 247 -24.93 18.92 17.11
N MET A 248 -24.85 17.90 17.96
CA MET A 248 -26.03 17.43 18.70
C MET A 248 -26.22 18.33 19.91
#